data_AF-A0A3C0ASI4-F1
#
_entry.id   AF-A0A3C0ASI4-F1
#
_cell.length_a   1.000
_cell.length_b   1.000
_cell.length_c   1.000
_cell.angle_alpha   90.00
_cell.angle_beta   90.00
_cell.angle_gamma   90.00
#
_symmetry.space_group_name_H-M   'P 1'
#
loop_
_entity.id
_entity.type
_entity.pdbx_description
1 polymer ?
#
loop_
_entity_poly.entity_id
_entity_poly.type
_entity_poly.pdbx_seq_one_letter_code
_entity_poly.pdbx_strand_id
1 'polypeptide(L)'
;SNLKTIAATGADLVAFSGGKAIRGPQSTGLLCGKRELISSAALQMLDMDDHGQLWDPPADLIDLTLFDGIPRHGIGRALKVSKEEIIALLTALELFSFGAYDAQNQEFRRWLEQIAGELEQANVNAVCSLVIPECSERWPLLEIQVKEDKVGTAFDVCRKLRQGTPAVYVGHAR
;
A
#
# COMPACT_ATOMS: atom_id res chain seq x y z
N SER A 1 -15.33 3.77 5.15
CA SER A 1 -13.93 3.48 4.76
C SER A 1 -13.16 3.01 5.98
N ASN A 2 -12.13 2.19 5.78
CA ASN A 2 -11.30 1.64 6.86
C ASN A 2 -10.73 2.72 7.81
N LEU A 3 -10.40 3.89 7.28
CA LEU A 3 -9.95 5.07 8.05
C LEU A 3 -10.96 5.52 9.14
N LYS A 4 -12.27 5.33 8.92
CA LYS A 4 -13.32 5.70 9.88
C LYS A 4 -13.76 4.51 10.71
N THR A 5 -13.96 3.35 10.08
CA THR A 5 -14.53 2.18 10.75
C THR A 5 -13.57 1.57 11.76
N ILE A 6 -12.25 1.58 11.49
CA ILE A 6 -11.25 1.04 12.42
C ILE A 6 -11.07 1.97 13.62
N ALA A 7 -11.06 3.28 13.41
CA ALA A 7 -11.06 4.23 14.53
C ALA A 7 -12.32 4.06 15.40
N ALA A 8 -13.47 3.75 14.78
CA ALA A 8 -14.74 3.53 15.47
C ALA A 8 -14.81 2.23 16.29
N THR A 9 -13.81 1.33 16.23
CA THR A 9 -13.77 0.13 17.10
C THR A 9 -13.33 0.45 18.54
N GLY A 10 -12.99 1.70 18.83
CA GLY A 10 -12.47 2.13 20.13
C GLY A 10 -10.94 2.10 20.23
N ALA A 11 -10.24 1.94 19.10
CA ALA A 11 -8.79 2.04 19.06
C ALA A 11 -8.33 3.47 19.30
N ASP A 12 -7.35 3.63 20.21
CA ASP A 12 -6.78 4.94 20.55
C ASP A 12 -5.82 5.46 19.48
N LEU A 13 -5.17 4.56 18.75
CA LEU A 13 -4.26 4.86 17.66
C LEU A 13 -4.33 3.77 16.61
N VAL A 14 -4.38 4.17 15.34
CA VAL A 14 -4.42 3.28 14.18
C VAL A 14 -3.28 3.65 13.24
N ALA A 15 -2.56 2.63 12.77
CA ALA A 15 -1.48 2.77 11.82
C ALA A 15 -1.87 2.14 10.47
N PHE A 16 -1.68 2.87 9.39
CA PHE A 16 -1.92 2.41 8.02
C PHE A 16 -0.63 2.44 7.21
N SER A 17 -0.36 1.37 6.46
CA SER A 17 0.74 1.37 5.48
C SER A 17 0.36 2.18 4.24
N GLY A 18 1.23 3.08 3.79
CA GLY A 18 0.96 3.91 2.61
C GLY A 18 0.96 3.13 1.29
N GLY A 19 1.87 2.16 1.13
CA GLY A 19 2.02 1.42 -0.12
C GLY A 19 1.15 0.18 -0.32
N LYS A 20 0.16 -0.07 0.57
CA LYS A 20 -0.77 -1.20 0.41
C LYS A 20 -1.97 -0.79 -0.44
N ALA A 21 -3.18 -0.89 0.11
CA ALA A 21 -4.42 -0.57 -0.61
C ALA A 21 -4.48 0.89 -1.10
N ILE A 22 -3.84 1.83 -0.38
CA ILE A 22 -3.73 3.25 -0.76
C ILE A 22 -2.83 3.45 -1.98
N ARG A 23 -1.87 2.54 -2.21
CA ARG A 23 -0.92 2.58 -3.35
C ARG A 23 0.00 3.80 -3.38
N GLY A 24 0.28 4.37 -2.21
CA GLY A 24 1.36 5.33 -2.04
C GLY A 24 2.74 4.65 -2.00
N PRO A 25 3.81 5.37 -1.63
CA PRO A 25 5.12 4.77 -1.46
C PRO A 25 5.17 3.81 -0.27
N GLN A 26 5.92 2.69 -0.40
CA GLN A 26 6.02 1.65 0.65
C GLN A 26 6.70 2.14 1.94
N SER A 27 7.58 3.13 1.81
CA SER A 27 8.31 3.82 2.88
C SER A 27 7.45 4.78 3.69
N THR A 28 6.15 4.87 3.43
CA THR A 28 5.24 5.78 4.14
C THR A 28 4.19 5.06 4.98
N GLY A 29 3.66 5.77 5.98
CA GLY A 29 2.52 5.33 6.77
C GLY A 29 1.74 6.51 7.36
N LEU A 30 0.48 6.26 7.72
CA LEU A 30 -0.41 7.23 8.36
C LEU A 30 -0.70 6.77 9.78
N LEU A 31 -0.54 7.67 10.73
CA LEU A 31 -1.02 7.52 12.10
C LEU A 31 -2.28 8.36 12.28
N CYS A 32 -3.36 7.74 12.78
CA CYS A 32 -4.62 8.39 13.05
C CYS A 32 -5.13 7.97 14.42
N GLY A 33 -5.56 8.90 15.26
CA GLY A 33 -6.05 8.56 16.59
C GLY A 33 -6.13 9.75 17.53
N LYS A 34 -6.04 9.46 18.83
CA LYS A 34 -6.06 10.45 19.91
C LYS A 34 -4.92 11.46 19.74
N ARG A 35 -5.25 12.74 19.95
CA ARG A 35 -4.35 13.88 19.74
C ARG A 35 -3.05 13.72 20.52
N GLU A 36 -3.11 13.29 21.77
CA GLU A 36 -1.95 13.11 22.64
C GLU A 36 -0.98 12.04 22.12
N LEU A 37 -1.47 10.99 21.46
CA LEU A 37 -0.64 9.93 20.88
C LEU A 37 0.02 10.40 19.57
N ILE A 38 -0.72 11.14 18.74
CA ILE A 38 -0.16 11.76 17.54
C ILE A 38 0.87 12.83 17.92
N SER A 39 0.58 13.65 18.93
CA SER A 39 1.50 14.64 19.50
C SER A 39 2.80 13.99 19.95
N SER A 40 2.69 12.91 20.74
CA SER A 40 3.84 12.13 21.19
C SER A 40 4.71 11.65 20.03
N ALA A 41 4.10 11.10 18.97
CA ALA A 41 4.82 10.66 17.77
C ALA A 41 5.49 11.83 17.01
N ALA A 42 4.80 12.97 16.88
CA ALA A 42 5.33 14.16 16.19
C ALA A 42 6.54 14.75 16.91
N LEU A 43 6.51 14.82 18.25
CA LEU A 43 7.61 15.33 19.08
C LEU A 43 8.90 14.50 18.91
N GLN A 44 8.79 13.21 18.61
CA GLN A 44 9.94 12.34 18.37
C GLN A 44 10.68 12.68 17.05
N MET A 45 10.08 13.48 16.16
CA MET A 45 10.62 13.85 14.84
C MET A 45 11.25 15.24 14.79
N LEU A 46 11.24 15.97 15.92
CA LEU A 46 11.73 17.34 16.02
C LEU A 46 13.21 17.44 15.64
N ASP A 47 13.56 18.55 15.01
CA ASP A 47 14.95 18.98 14.87
C ASP A 47 15.27 19.93 16.02
N MET A 48 16.43 19.78 16.64
CA MET A 48 16.75 20.40 17.93
C MET A 48 17.40 21.79 17.82
N ASP A 49 17.33 22.43 16.66
CA ASP A 49 18.04 23.68 16.38
C ASP A 49 17.13 24.91 16.53
N ASP A 50 16.40 24.99 17.64
CA ASP A 50 15.57 26.16 17.97
C ASP A 50 15.72 26.57 19.45
N HIS A 51 15.39 27.81 19.76
CA HIS A 51 15.40 28.34 21.11
C HIS A 51 14.02 28.15 21.75
N GLY A 52 13.96 27.71 23.01
CA GLY A 52 12.68 27.39 23.68
C GLY A 52 11.68 28.54 23.74
N GLN A 53 12.12 29.80 23.66
CA GLN A 53 11.25 30.98 23.60
C GLN A 53 10.74 31.31 22.17
N LEU A 54 11.34 30.72 21.14
CA LEU A 54 10.98 30.93 19.74
C LEU A 54 10.25 29.72 19.13
N TRP A 55 10.38 28.56 19.76
CA TRP A 55 9.70 27.34 19.34
C TRP A 55 8.18 27.47 19.53
N ASP A 56 7.47 27.63 18.41
CA ASP A 56 6.02 27.83 18.34
C ASP A 56 5.37 26.72 17.49
N PRO A 57 5.23 25.49 18.03
CA PRO A 57 4.56 24.40 17.32
C PRO A 57 3.04 24.63 17.24
N PRO A 58 2.33 23.98 16.30
CA PRO A 58 0.88 24.07 16.22
C PRO A 58 0.21 23.67 17.55
N ALA A 59 -0.47 24.61 18.21
CA ALA A 59 -1.04 24.42 19.54
C ALA A 59 -2.19 23.38 19.57
N ASP A 60 -2.81 23.14 18.42
CA ASP A 60 -3.80 22.08 18.22
C ASP A 60 -3.16 20.67 18.19
N LEU A 61 -1.85 20.59 17.97
CA LEU A 61 -1.08 19.34 17.92
C LEU A 61 -0.20 19.13 19.15
N ILE A 62 0.52 20.15 19.61
CA ILE A 62 1.50 20.07 20.70
C ILE A 62 1.07 21.00 21.83
N ASP A 63 0.85 20.43 23.02
CA ASP A 63 0.55 21.18 24.23
C ASP A 63 1.87 21.48 24.98
N LEU A 64 2.31 22.73 24.91
CA LEU A 64 3.55 23.19 25.54
C LEU A 64 3.50 23.15 27.07
N THR A 65 2.31 23.10 27.69
CA THR A 65 2.20 23.04 29.16
C THR A 65 2.69 21.72 29.74
N LEU A 66 2.88 20.70 28.89
CA LEU A 66 3.36 19.38 29.28
C LEU A 66 4.89 19.27 29.32
N PHE A 67 5.63 20.34 28.96
CA PHE A 67 7.07 20.30 28.82
C PHE A 67 7.75 21.55 29.43
N ASP A 68 8.85 21.33 30.14
CA ASP A 68 9.68 22.43 30.70
C ASP A 68 10.62 23.08 29.65
N GLY A 69 10.60 22.59 28.41
CA GLY A 69 11.44 23.06 27.31
C GLY A 69 11.30 22.19 26.06
N ILE A 70 12.08 22.48 25.01
CA ILE A 70 12.04 21.71 23.76
C ILE A 70 12.53 20.29 24.03
N PRO A 71 11.71 19.24 23.80
CA PRO A 71 12.13 17.87 24.01
C PRO A 71 13.22 17.47 23.01
N ARG A 72 14.10 16.56 23.41
CA ARG A 72 15.11 15.99 22.49
C ARG A 72 14.43 15.16 21.41
N HIS A 73 15.04 15.12 20.23
CA HIS A 73 14.63 14.19 19.19
C HIS A 73 14.70 12.75 19.71
N GLY A 74 13.87 11.87 19.17
CA GLY A 74 13.94 10.46 19.50
C GLY A 74 13.85 9.58 18.26
N ILE A 75 13.29 8.39 18.41
CA ILE A 75 13.35 7.36 17.36
C ILE A 75 12.65 7.81 16.06
N GLY A 76 11.69 8.75 16.16
CA GLY A 76 10.98 9.32 15.02
C GLY A 76 11.87 10.13 14.07
N ARG A 77 13.03 10.64 14.53
CA ARG A 77 13.92 11.46 13.70
C ARG A 77 14.46 10.71 12.49
N ALA A 78 14.76 9.42 12.66
CA ALA A 78 15.24 8.54 11.59
C ALA A 78 14.10 8.00 10.70
N LEU A 79 12.85 8.20 11.09
CA LEU A 79 11.66 7.70 10.41
C LEU A 79 10.91 8.80 9.63
N LYS A 80 11.52 9.99 9.48
CA LYS A 80 10.92 11.09 8.71
C LYS A 80 10.79 10.67 7.24
N VAL A 81 9.60 10.92 6.72
CA VAL A 81 9.25 10.70 5.31
C VAL A 81 9.79 11.87 4.48
N SER A 82 10.26 11.61 3.26
CA SER A 82 10.74 12.68 2.36
C SER A 82 9.57 13.56 1.87
N LYS A 83 9.88 14.77 1.37
CA LYS A 83 8.84 15.67 0.86
C LYS A 83 8.13 15.08 -0.35
N GLU A 84 8.87 14.39 -1.20
CA GLU A 84 8.38 13.68 -2.38
C GLU A 84 7.41 12.57 -1.99
N GLU A 85 7.75 11.79 -0.95
CA GLU A 85 6.92 10.71 -0.46
C GLU A 85 5.65 11.21 0.24
N ILE A 86 5.73 12.35 0.96
CA ILE A 86 4.53 13.02 1.51
C ILE A 86 3.58 13.40 0.37
N ILE A 87 4.08 14.07 -0.67
CA ILE A 87 3.25 14.47 -1.82
C ILE A 87 2.66 13.24 -2.51
N ALA A 88 3.48 12.21 -2.78
CA ALA A 88 3.03 10.98 -3.43
C ALA A 88 1.95 10.24 -2.60
N LEU A 89 2.11 10.19 -1.27
CA LEU A 89 1.11 9.59 -0.39
C LEU A 89 -0.20 10.37 -0.38
N LEU A 90 -0.15 11.71 -0.35
CA LEU A 90 -1.34 12.55 -0.39
C LEU A 90 -2.10 12.38 -1.72
N THR A 91 -1.38 12.37 -2.84
CA THR A 91 -1.97 12.10 -4.17
C THR A 91 -2.59 10.70 -4.24
N ALA A 92 -1.89 9.69 -3.71
CA ALA A 92 -2.41 8.32 -3.68
C ALA A 92 -3.68 8.21 -2.81
N LEU A 93 -3.71 8.88 -1.66
CA LEU A 93 -4.88 8.95 -0.78
C LEU A 93 -6.07 9.64 -1.48
N GLU A 94 -5.81 10.72 -2.22
CA GLU A 94 -6.82 11.42 -3.00
C GLU A 94 -7.43 10.51 -4.09
N LEU A 95 -6.58 9.87 -4.90
CA LEU A 95 -7.00 8.91 -5.93
C LEU A 95 -7.79 7.74 -5.33
N PHE A 96 -7.33 7.21 -4.20
CA PHE A 96 -8.03 6.16 -3.46
C PHE A 96 -9.41 6.63 -3.00
N SER A 97 -9.51 7.84 -2.44
CA SER A 97 -10.78 8.39 -1.95
C SER A 97 -11.78 8.70 -3.07
N PHE A 98 -11.30 9.01 -4.28
CA PHE A 98 -12.15 9.24 -5.45
C PHE A 98 -12.49 7.96 -6.24
N GLY A 99 -12.05 6.78 -5.78
CA GLY A 99 -12.37 5.52 -6.46
C GLY A 99 -11.67 5.35 -7.81
N ALA A 100 -10.54 6.04 -8.05
CA ALA A 100 -9.82 6.00 -9.33
C ALA A 100 -9.40 4.58 -9.76
N TYR A 101 -9.33 3.65 -8.83
CA TYR A 101 -8.91 2.28 -9.04
C TYR A 101 -10.03 1.33 -9.50
N ASP A 102 -11.29 1.76 -9.43
CA ASP A 102 -12.43 0.94 -9.87
C ASP A 102 -12.42 0.73 -11.39
N ALA A 103 -12.06 1.76 -12.15
CA ALA A 103 -11.91 1.66 -13.60
C ALA A 103 -10.78 0.70 -14.01
N GLN A 104 -9.68 0.70 -13.26
CA GLN A 104 -8.54 -0.20 -13.51
C GLN A 104 -8.91 -1.67 -13.31
N ASN A 105 -9.80 -1.99 -12.36
CA ASN A 105 -10.27 -3.36 -12.14
C ASN A 105 -10.98 -3.92 -13.39
N GLN A 106 -11.81 -3.12 -14.06
CA GLN A 106 -12.50 -3.53 -15.28
C GLN A 106 -11.52 -3.77 -16.43
N GLU A 107 -10.53 -2.88 -16.57
CA GLU A 107 -9.49 -3.03 -17.59
C GLU A 107 -8.66 -4.30 -17.38
N PHE A 108 -8.20 -4.54 -16.15
CA PHE A 108 -7.42 -5.73 -15.83
C PHE A 108 -8.22 -7.02 -16.04
N ARG A 109 -9.50 -7.02 -15.66
CA ARG A 109 -10.40 -8.12 -15.95
C ARG A 109 -10.42 -8.44 -17.45
N ARG A 110 -10.59 -7.42 -18.31
CA ARG A 110 -10.61 -7.59 -19.76
C ARG A 110 -9.30 -8.20 -20.29
N TRP A 111 -8.15 -7.77 -19.76
CA TRP A 111 -6.85 -8.36 -20.12
C TRP A 111 -6.76 -9.83 -19.72
N LEU A 112 -7.21 -10.19 -18.52
CA LEU A 112 -7.19 -11.57 -18.05
C LEU A 112 -8.13 -12.49 -18.85
N GLU A 113 -9.32 -11.99 -19.21
CA GLU A 113 -10.25 -12.69 -20.11
C GLU A 113 -9.63 -12.91 -21.50
N GLN A 114 -8.94 -11.90 -22.03
CA GLN A 114 -8.22 -12.03 -23.30
C GLN A 114 -7.11 -13.09 -23.22
N ILE A 115 -6.28 -13.08 -22.18
CA ILE A 115 -5.22 -14.09 -21.97
C ILE A 115 -5.82 -15.49 -21.90
N ALA A 116 -6.91 -15.67 -21.15
CA ALA A 116 -7.59 -16.97 -21.06
C ALA A 116 -8.10 -17.46 -22.43
N GLY A 117 -8.71 -16.58 -23.22
CA GLY A 117 -9.18 -16.89 -24.56
C GLY A 117 -8.05 -17.23 -25.55
N GLU A 118 -6.92 -16.52 -25.49
CA GLU A 118 -5.74 -16.82 -26.33
C GLU A 118 -5.12 -18.19 -25.98
N LEU A 119 -5.08 -18.56 -24.69
CA LEU A 119 -4.60 -19.88 -24.26
C LEU A 119 -5.52 -21.01 -24.74
N GLU A 120 -6.82 -20.80 -24.71
CA GLU A 120 -7.81 -21.74 -25.24
C GLU A 120 -7.68 -21.90 -26.76
N GLN A 121 -7.56 -20.79 -27.50
CA GLN A 121 -7.37 -20.81 -28.96
C GLN A 121 -6.06 -21.48 -29.37
N ALA A 122 -5.00 -21.31 -28.59
CA ALA A 122 -3.71 -21.99 -28.79
C ALA A 122 -3.73 -23.47 -28.35
N ASN A 123 -4.86 -23.97 -27.84
CA ASN A 123 -5.04 -25.34 -27.34
C ASN A 123 -3.98 -25.71 -26.29
N VAL A 124 -3.66 -24.77 -25.40
CA VAL A 124 -2.73 -24.99 -24.30
C VAL A 124 -3.37 -25.95 -23.30
N ASN A 125 -2.61 -26.95 -22.85
CA ASN A 125 -3.08 -27.94 -21.88
C ASN A 125 -3.13 -27.36 -20.45
N ALA A 126 -4.04 -26.42 -20.22
CA ALA A 126 -4.24 -25.77 -18.94
C ALA A 126 -5.73 -25.50 -18.68
N VAL A 127 -6.11 -25.42 -17.41
CA VAL A 127 -7.43 -24.94 -16.98
C VAL A 127 -7.28 -23.52 -16.47
N CYS A 128 -8.03 -22.59 -17.04
CA CYS A 128 -8.05 -21.20 -16.63
C CYS A 128 -9.29 -20.92 -15.77
N SER A 129 -9.12 -20.21 -14.66
CA SER A 129 -10.25 -19.73 -13.84
C SER A 129 -10.02 -18.29 -13.38
N LEU A 130 -11.04 -17.46 -13.56
CA LEU A 130 -10.99 -16.05 -13.21
C LEU A 130 -11.54 -15.85 -11.78
N VAL A 131 -10.71 -15.31 -10.90
CA VAL A 131 -11.07 -14.96 -9.52
C VAL A 131 -11.30 -13.46 -9.46
N ILE A 132 -12.55 -13.04 -9.27
CA ILE A 132 -12.94 -11.63 -9.16
C ILE A 132 -13.23 -11.31 -7.69
N PRO A 133 -12.43 -10.47 -7.03
CA PRO A 133 -12.69 -10.06 -5.65
C PRO A 133 -13.98 -9.24 -5.51
N GLU A 134 -14.68 -9.42 -4.39
CA GLU A 134 -15.88 -8.64 -4.04
C GLU A 134 -15.57 -7.16 -3.70
N CYS A 135 -14.29 -6.84 -3.49
CA CYS A 135 -13.83 -5.52 -3.07
C CYS A 135 -12.82 -4.96 -4.08
N SER A 136 -12.98 -3.70 -4.46
CA SER A 136 -12.12 -3.03 -5.44
C SER A 136 -10.70 -2.74 -4.98
N GLU A 137 -10.40 -2.94 -3.69
CA GLU A 137 -9.03 -2.88 -3.14
C GLU A 137 -8.15 -4.06 -3.60
N ARG A 138 -8.75 -5.12 -4.17
CA ARG A 138 -8.04 -6.28 -4.71
C ARG A 138 -8.27 -6.40 -6.21
N TRP A 139 -7.23 -6.84 -6.91
CA TRP A 139 -7.27 -7.04 -8.34
C TRP A 139 -7.89 -8.39 -8.73
N PRO A 140 -8.56 -8.48 -9.91
CA PRO A 140 -8.91 -9.77 -10.48
C PRO A 140 -7.64 -10.58 -10.74
N LEU A 141 -7.74 -11.90 -10.62
CA LEU A 141 -6.64 -12.83 -10.85
C LEU A 141 -7.08 -13.91 -11.84
N LEU A 142 -6.17 -14.30 -12.73
CA LEU A 142 -6.34 -15.48 -13.56
C LEU A 142 -5.49 -16.60 -12.97
N GLU A 143 -6.15 -17.65 -12.48
CA GLU A 143 -5.47 -18.88 -12.08
C GLU A 143 -5.36 -19.81 -13.29
N ILE A 144 -4.13 -20.21 -13.62
CA ILE A 144 -3.83 -21.09 -14.75
C ILE A 144 -3.24 -22.38 -14.18
N GLN A 145 -4.04 -23.44 -14.18
CA GLN A 145 -3.61 -24.77 -13.76
C GLN A 145 -3.08 -25.52 -14.99
N VAL A 146 -1.76 -25.55 -15.14
CA VAL A 146 -1.10 -26.32 -16.19
C VAL A 146 -1.24 -27.81 -15.88
N LYS A 147 -1.81 -28.58 -16.81
CA LYS A 147 -1.84 -30.04 -16.68
C LYS A 147 -0.50 -30.58 -17.15
N GLU A 148 0.15 -31.38 -16.30
CA GLU A 148 1.46 -31.94 -16.64
C GLU A 148 1.40 -32.73 -17.95
N ASP A 149 2.23 -32.31 -18.91
CA ASP A 149 2.44 -32.97 -20.18
C ASP A 149 3.89 -32.78 -20.66
N LYS A 150 4.16 -32.99 -21.95
CA LYS A 150 5.51 -32.87 -22.52
C LYS A 150 6.09 -31.45 -22.46
N VAL A 151 5.29 -30.41 -22.17
CA VAL A 151 5.69 -28.99 -22.17
C VAL A 151 6.35 -28.57 -20.83
N GLY A 152 6.15 -29.35 -19.77
CA GLY A 152 6.76 -29.19 -18.45
C GLY A 152 5.76 -28.85 -17.35
N THR A 153 6.28 -28.55 -16.16
CA THR A 153 5.48 -28.16 -14.98
C THR A 153 5.12 -26.67 -14.99
N ALA A 154 4.17 -26.26 -14.16
CA ALA A 154 3.88 -24.84 -13.93
C ALA A 154 5.14 -24.05 -13.49
N PHE A 155 6.05 -24.68 -12.74
CA PHE A 155 7.33 -24.06 -12.35
C PHE A 155 8.27 -23.85 -13.53
N ASP A 156 8.27 -24.74 -14.52
CA ASP A 156 9.07 -24.58 -15.73
C ASP A 156 8.57 -23.41 -16.57
N VAL A 157 7.25 -23.24 -16.67
CA VAL A 157 6.63 -22.06 -17.28
C VAL A 157 7.03 -20.80 -16.52
N CYS A 158 6.90 -20.77 -15.19
CA CYS A 158 7.31 -19.63 -14.36
C CYS A 158 8.79 -19.27 -14.57
N ARG A 159 9.68 -20.27 -14.66
CA ARG A 159 11.11 -20.05 -14.88
C ARG A 159 11.38 -19.44 -16.25
N LYS A 160 10.75 -19.97 -17.30
CA LYS A 160 10.87 -19.44 -18.67
C LYS A 160 10.37 -18.00 -18.76
N LEU A 161 9.23 -17.69 -18.14
CA LEU A 161 8.68 -16.32 -18.08
C LEU A 161 9.63 -15.34 -17.39
N ARG A 162 10.27 -15.73 -16.29
CA ARG A 162 11.25 -14.89 -15.56
C ARG A 162 12.54 -14.65 -16.35
N GLN A 163 12.90 -15.57 -17.24
CA GLN A 163 14.10 -15.47 -18.08
C GLN A 163 13.84 -14.72 -19.39
N GLY A 164 12.58 -14.38 -19.69
CA GLY A 164 12.21 -13.61 -20.88
C GLY A 164 12.59 -12.13 -20.79
N THR A 165 12.39 -11.42 -21.91
CA THR A 165 12.59 -9.97 -22.03
C THR A 165 11.31 -9.34 -22.60
N PRO A 166 10.47 -8.68 -21.78
CA PRO A 166 10.66 -8.43 -20.35
C PRO A 166 10.47 -9.69 -19.49
N ALA A 167 11.07 -9.69 -18.30
CA ALA A 167 10.89 -10.75 -17.32
C ALA A 167 9.48 -10.66 -16.72
N VAL A 168 8.74 -11.78 -16.75
CA VAL A 168 7.38 -11.86 -16.21
C VAL A 168 7.38 -12.73 -14.95
N TYR A 169 6.95 -12.14 -13.83
CA TYR A 169 6.87 -12.82 -12.53
C TYR A 169 5.41 -13.12 -12.19
N VAL A 170 5.05 -14.39 -12.25
CA VAL A 170 3.71 -14.87 -11.86
C VAL A 170 3.73 -15.48 -10.45
N GLY A 171 2.57 -15.43 -9.78
CA GLY A 171 2.35 -16.12 -8.51
C GLY A 171 2.39 -17.63 -8.67
N HIS A 172 2.88 -18.34 -7.65
CA HIS A 172 3.08 -19.80 -7.65
C HIS A 172 2.71 -20.42 -6.29
N ALA A 173 1.83 -19.75 -5.55
CA ALA A 173 1.52 -20.07 -4.15
C ALA A 173 0.32 -21.01 -3.96
N ARG A 174 -0.27 -21.52 -5.05
CA ARG A 174 -1.43 -22.42 -5.02
C ARG A 174 -1.17 -23.62 -5.91
#